data_AF-A0A9E4RV04-F1
#
_entry.id   AF-A0A9E4RV04-F1
#
_cell.length_a   1.000
_cell.length_b   1.000
_cell.length_c   1.000
_cell.angle_alpha   90.00
_cell.angle_beta   90.00
_cell.angle_gamma   90.00
#
_symmetry.space_group_name_H-M   'P 1'
#
loop_
_entity.id
_entity.type
_entity.pdbx_description
1 polymer ?
#
loop_
_entity_poly.entity_id
_entity_poly.type
_entity_poly.pdbx_seq_one_letter_code
_entity_poly.pdbx_strand_id
1 'polypeptide(L)'
;MKIAVCVKYVPVVSRIQFDYEQKTIIREGVPSEVNPFDLLGVVRAVEMKNAAGGEVVVVSMGPPNAREGLIQCLALGADRAVLVSDRVLAGSDTLATARALSLALAREKPDLIICGRNSADSETGQVGPEIAELMDIPVISQVRKLEYNERCDGVIAERIHDEGYQVIEASLPALVCVTEGVAPELYPNREGMAAAQEKPLEELSAAALSSDLTQFGVEGSPTWVQDIRLVEPDRLGVIIEEEDPVAAARQVSEALKERLAVLESGAAATGSATDSARYPGVQDKSIWVVCETAPGGLRHVTLEMLGKARQLTSFTKSEVVAVLIGAAQEETINALAAYGADRVLVLDNAGLGAAWGRSVGKALASAVDETPPYAILFASTPDGRDLASGVAARLGLGLTGDAIDLEVDQEGRLVQLKPALGGNVVAPILSKTLPNLVTLRPGLLTPIDPDPAAAATVEHIVTADPSPEGRDIKVLEDHREEDTGALALTQAQVVLAVGMGIGGPENLPRIRELASSIGAALATTRDVVHAGWLPDQIQVGISGRAIAPRVYLAVGIRGAFNHTVGIQKAGVIIAVNPNRRHAIFRSADYGIVGDWETYLPPLVEALKPILNGPD
;
A
#
# COMPACT_ATOMS: atom_id res chain seq x y z
N MET A 1 31.38 -1.64 -9.59
CA MET A 1 30.17 -1.00 -9.03
C MET A 1 30.13 -1.24 -7.52
N LYS A 2 29.92 -0.20 -6.73
CA LYS A 2 29.64 -0.30 -5.29
C LYS A 2 28.12 -0.28 -5.08
N ILE A 3 27.58 -1.32 -4.47
CA ILE A 3 26.14 -1.46 -4.21
C ILE A 3 25.91 -1.32 -2.70
N ALA A 4 25.06 -0.40 -2.29
CA ALA A 4 24.56 -0.34 -0.92
C ALA A 4 23.17 -0.95 -0.84
N VAL A 5 22.93 -1.86 0.12
CA VAL A 5 21.59 -2.41 0.36
C VAL A 5 21.11 -1.96 1.73
N CYS A 6 20.01 -1.19 1.76
CA CYS A 6 19.37 -0.81 3.01
C CYS A 6 18.52 -1.97 3.52
N VAL A 7 18.76 -2.39 4.75
CA VAL A 7 18.04 -3.51 5.38
C VAL A 7 17.40 -3.07 6.69
N LYS A 8 16.13 -3.46 6.88
CA LYS A 8 15.37 -3.25 8.11
C LYS A 8 15.25 -4.56 8.88
N TYR A 9 15.55 -4.53 10.17
CA TYR A 9 15.30 -5.64 11.08
C TYR A 9 13.91 -5.48 11.71
N VAL A 10 13.00 -6.38 11.38
CA VAL A 10 11.57 -6.28 11.69
C VAL A 10 11.13 -7.41 12.60
N PRO A 11 10.11 -7.21 13.46
CA PRO A 11 9.51 -8.32 14.20
C PRO A 11 8.84 -9.31 13.25
N VAL A 12 8.91 -10.60 13.56
CA VAL A 12 8.17 -11.63 12.82
C VAL A 12 6.69 -11.44 13.06
N VAL A 13 5.98 -10.80 12.11
CA VAL A 13 4.58 -10.36 12.26
C VAL A 13 3.66 -11.52 12.64
N SER A 14 3.90 -12.71 12.08
CA SER A 14 3.11 -13.92 12.38
C SER A 14 3.23 -14.43 13.82
N ARG A 15 4.23 -13.95 14.58
CA ARG A 15 4.49 -14.30 15.98
C ARG A 15 4.06 -13.21 16.96
N ILE A 16 3.59 -12.06 16.46
CA ILE A 16 3.09 -10.99 17.32
C ILE A 16 1.79 -11.44 17.99
N GLN A 17 1.72 -11.27 19.30
CA GLN A 17 0.52 -11.54 20.08
C GLN A 17 -0.09 -10.21 20.57
N PHE A 18 -1.41 -10.19 20.66
CA PHE A 18 -2.16 -9.04 21.15
C PHE A 18 -2.81 -9.41 22.48
N ASP A 19 -2.61 -8.55 23.47
CA ASP A 19 -3.41 -8.56 24.69
C ASP A 19 -4.68 -7.76 24.41
N TYR A 20 -5.77 -8.48 24.15
CA TYR A 20 -7.07 -7.88 23.85
C TYR A 20 -7.75 -7.28 25.09
N GLU A 21 -7.37 -7.71 26.30
CA GLU A 21 -7.90 -7.14 27.54
C GLU A 21 -7.25 -5.78 27.83
N GLN A 22 -5.91 -5.72 27.71
CA GLN A 22 -5.14 -4.49 27.92
C GLN A 22 -5.09 -3.59 26.69
N LYS A 23 -5.58 -4.08 25.53
CA LYS A 23 -5.50 -3.41 24.22
C LYS A 23 -4.07 -3.04 23.82
N THR A 24 -3.12 -3.94 24.10
CA THR A 24 -1.70 -3.72 23.81
C THR A 24 -1.07 -4.87 23.04
N ILE A 25 0.13 -4.65 22.51
CA ILE A 25 0.92 -5.68 21.83
C ILE A 25 1.86 -6.32 22.83
N ILE A 26 1.89 -7.65 22.87
CA ILE A 26 2.88 -8.40 23.64
C ILE A 26 4.15 -8.47 22.81
N ARG A 27 5.12 -7.61 23.15
CA ARG A 27 6.42 -7.53 22.44
C ARG A 27 7.46 -8.52 22.96
N GLU A 28 7.26 -9.05 24.17
CA GLU A 28 8.19 -9.98 24.79
C GLU A 28 8.18 -11.33 24.07
N GLY A 29 9.38 -11.85 23.75
CA GLY A 29 9.54 -13.15 23.09
C GLY A 29 9.21 -13.20 21.59
N VAL A 30 8.89 -12.06 20.95
CA VAL A 30 8.68 -12.00 19.50
C VAL A 30 10.05 -11.98 18.80
N PRO A 31 10.40 -13.00 18.00
CA PRO A 31 11.66 -13.00 17.25
C PRO A 31 11.62 -11.89 16.18
N SER A 32 12.80 -11.46 15.74
CA SER A 32 12.97 -10.51 14.64
C SER A 32 13.71 -11.16 13.48
N GLU A 33 13.50 -10.65 12.29
CA GLU A 33 14.08 -11.12 11.04
C GLU A 33 14.46 -9.94 10.14
N VAL A 34 15.34 -10.19 9.18
CA VAL A 34 15.55 -9.22 8.09
C VAL A 34 14.28 -9.15 7.26
N ASN A 35 13.83 -7.95 6.94
CA ASN A 35 12.67 -7.75 6.09
C ASN A 35 12.81 -8.57 4.78
N PRO A 36 11.82 -9.39 4.40
CA PRO A 36 11.98 -10.33 3.28
C PRO A 36 12.39 -9.67 1.95
N PHE A 37 11.81 -8.51 1.62
CA PHE A 37 12.15 -7.76 0.41
C PHE A 37 13.60 -7.26 0.41
N ASP A 38 14.10 -6.83 1.56
CA ASP A 38 15.47 -6.36 1.69
C ASP A 38 16.45 -7.52 1.50
N LEU A 39 16.08 -8.73 1.96
CA LEU A 39 16.86 -9.94 1.77
C LEU A 39 16.99 -10.31 0.29
N LEU A 40 15.91 -10.21 -0.49
CA LEU A 40 15.95 -10.36 -1.95
C LEU A 40 16.89 -9.33 -2.59
N GLY A 41 16.88 -8.09 -2.09
CA GLY A 41 17.80 -7.04 -2.51
C GLY A 41 19.27 -7.39 -2.23
N VAL A 42 19.57 -7.97 -1.07
CA VAL A 42 20.92 -8.46 -0.74
C VAL A 42 21.36 -9.55 -1.71
N VAL A 43 20.50 -10.54 -1.99
CA VAL A 43 20.82 -11.63 -2.92
C VAL A 43 21.09 -11.08 -4.32
N ARG A 44 20.22 -10.21 -4.85
CA ARG A 44 20.43 -9.59 -6.16
C ARG A 44 21.72 -8.76 -6.21
N ALA A 45 22.03 -7.98 -5.17
CA ALA A 45 23.27 -7.22 -5.10
C ALA A 45 24.51 -8.13 -5.16
N VAL A 46 24.48 -9.27 -4.44
CA VAL A 46 25.56 -10.26 -4.44
C VAL A 46 25.69 -10.94 -5.80
N GLU A 47 24.59 -11.28 -6.47
CA GLU A 47 24.61 -11.81 -7.85
C GLU A 47 25.26 -10.81 -8.83
N MET A 48 24.86 -9.54 -8.76
CA MET A 48 25.43 -8.48 -9.60
C MET A 48 26.93 -8.29 -9.34
N LYS A 49 27.34 -8.30 -8.06
CA LYS A 49 28.76 -8.28 -7.68
C LYS A 49 29.52 -9.50 -8.23
N ASN A 50 28.96 -10.69 -8.11
CA ASN A 50 29.64 -11.91 -8.57
C ASN A 50 29.78 -11.96 -10.09
N ALA A 51 28.83 -11.36 -10.83
CA ALA A 51 28.86 -11.28 -12.28
C ALA A 51 29.84 -10.23 -12.81
N ALA A 52 29.89 -9.05 -12.19
CA ALA A 52 30.62 -7.89 -12.74
C ALA A 52 31.78 -7.38 -11.84
N GLY A 53 32.01 -8.00 -10.70
CA GLY A 53 32.90 -7.49 -9.65
C GLY A 53 32.31 -6.31 -8.88
N GLY A 54 32.99 -5.86 -7.83
CA GLY A 54 32.57 -4.72 -7.02
C GLY A 54 32.51 -5.05 -5.52
N GLU A 55 31.72 -4.26 -4.80
CA GLU A 55 31.56 -4.36 -3.36
C GLU A 55 30.07 -4.22 -3.00
N VAL A 56 29.58 -5.07 -2.10
CA VAL A 56 28.24 -4.96 -1.51
C VAL A 56 28.37 -4.58 -0.04
N VAL A 57 27.82 -3.41 0.29
CA VAL A 57 27.72 -2.90 1.67
C VAL A 57 26.27 -2.96 2.12
N VAL A 58 25.99 -3.63 3.23
CA VAL A 58 24.64 -3.65 3.82
C VAL A 58 24.53 -2.62 4.92
N VAL A 59 23.53 -1.75 4.86
CA VAL A 59 23.34 -0.63 5.77
C VAL A 59 22.01 -0.80 6.50
N SER A 60 22.02 -0.72 7.82
CA SER A 60 20.79 -0.75 8.62
C SER A 60 20.77 0.42 9.60
N MET A 61 19.60 1.00 9.81
CA MET A 61 19.32 1.85 10.96
C MET A 61 18.45 1.08 11.93
N GLY A 62 18.88 0.92 13.18
CA GLY A 62 18.12 0.15 14.15
C GLY A 62 18.79 0.00 15.50
N PRO A 63 18.10 -0.65 16.45
CA PRO A 63 18.67 -0.99 17.76
C PRO A 63 19.87 -1.95 17.63
N PRO A 64 20.70 -2.10 18.68
CA PRO A 64 21.91 -2.95 18.63
C PRO A 64 21.69 -4.41 18.18
N ASN A 65 20.50 -4.98 18.40
CA ASN A 65 20.18 -6.35 17.95
C ASN A 65 19.96 -6.44 16.43
N ALA A 66 19.79 -5.33 15.70
CA ALA A 66 19.79 -5.34 14.23
C ALA A 66 21.12 -5.84 13.65
N ARG A 67 22.19 -5.87 14.47
CA ARG A 67 23.46 -6.56 14.15
C ARG A 67 23.24 -8.01 13.71
N GLU A 68 22.27 -8.72 14.30
CA GLU A 68 21.97 -10.12 13.94
C GLU A 68 21.52 -10.24 12.48
N GLY A 69 20.64 -9.33 12.04
CA GLY A 69 20.20 -9.25 10.64
C GLY A 69 21.34 -8.88 9.69
N LEU A 70 22.21 -7.94 10.08
CA LEU A 70 23.39 -7.60 9.27
C LEU A 70 24.35 -8.78 9.09
N ILE A 71 24.57 -9.59 10.14
CA ILE A 71 25.39 -10.81 10.06
C ILE A 71 24.75 -11.83 9.11
N GLN A 72 23.42 -11.96 9.10
CA GLN A 72 22.71 -12.79 8.13
C GLN A 72 22.99 -12.32 6.70
N CYS A 73 22.95 -11.02 6.42
CA CYS A 73 23.26 -10.48 5.10
C CYS A 73 24.74 -10.68 4.71
N LEU A 74 25.67 -10.55 5.67
CA LEU A 74 27.09 -10.87 5.48
C LEU A 74 27.30 -12.36 5.16
N ALA A 75 26.54 -13.25 5.81
CA ALA A 75 26.56 -14.68 5.54
C ALA A 75 26.02 -15.04 4.14
N LEU A 76 25.12 -14.22 3.60
CA LEU A 76 24.61 -14.34 2.23
C LEU A 76 25.55 -13.76 1.15
N GLY A 77 26.70 -13.20 1.55
CA GLY A 77 27.75 -12.81 0.62
C GLY A 77 27.98 -11.31 0.52
N ALA A 78 27.31 -10.47 1.32
CA ALA A 78 27.72 -9.07 1.47
C ALA A 78 29.16 -8.99 2.03
N ASP A 79 29.89 -7.95 1.63
CA ASP A 79 31.31 -7.80 1.95
C ASP A 79 31.52 -7.07 3.27
N ARG A 80 30.68 -6.05 3.54
CA ARG A 80 30.72 -5.24 4.75
C ARG A 80 29.33 -4.82 5.20
N ALA A 81 29.20 -4.54 6.49
CA ALA A 81 28.00 -4.00 7.10
C ALA A 81 28.23 -2.65 7.81
N VAL A 82 27.20 -1.81 7.83
CA VAL A 82 27.13 -0.56 8.61
C VAL A 82 25.83 -0.57 9.42
N LEU A 83 25.95 -0.44 10.73
CA LEU A 83 24.84 -0.26 11.66
C LEU A 83 24.80 1.18 12.14
N VAL A 84 23.75 1.92 11.77
CA VAL A 84 23.43 3.23 12.33
C VAL A 84 22.57 3.00 13.58
N SER A 85 23.17 3.17 14.76
CA SER A 85 22.56 2.81 16.04
C SER A 85 22.87 3.88 17.10
N ASP A 86 21.83 4.52 17.60
CA ASP A 86 21.89 5.54 18.64
C ASP A 86 20.50 5.67 19.28
N ARG A 87 20.45 6.02 20.58
CA ARG A 87 19.19 6.24 21.28
C ARG A 87 18.40 7.42 20.71
N VAL A 88 19.08 8.44 20.19
CA VAL A 88 18.41 9.62 19.61
C VAL A 88 17.61 9.27 18.35
N LEU A 89 17.92 8.16 17.68
CA LEU A 89 17.20 7.71 16.47
C LEU A 89 15.88 7.00 16.78
N ALA A 90 15.61 6.69 18.05
CA ALA A 90 14.41 5.97 18.45
C ALA A 90 13.13 6.78 18.15
N GLY A 91 12.10 6.08 17.68
CA GLY A 91 10.80 6.68 17.34
C GLY A 91 10.81 7.51 16.06
N SER A 92 11.84 7.36 15.21
CA SER A 92 11.87 7.98 13.87
C SER A 92 10.71 7.51 13.00
N ASP A 93 10.10 8.45 12.29
CA ASP A 93 9.23 8.17 11.15
C ASP A 93 10.05 7.93 9.86
N THR A 94 9.39 7.86 8.70
CA THR A 94 10.05 7.56 7.43
C THR A 94 11.06 8.64 7.05
N LEU A 95 10.70 9.91 7.12
CA LEU A 95 11.58 11.01 6.71
C LEU A 95 12.81 11.14 7.63
N ALA A 96 12.63 11.02 8.95
CA ALA A 96 13.76 11.03 9.89
C ALA A 96 14.69 9.83 9.66
N THR A 97 14.12 8.66 9.33
CA THR A 97 14.89 7.47 8.94
C THR A 97 15.67 7.68 7.63
N ALA A 98 15.03 8.25 6.61
CA ALA A 98 15.65 8.55 5.33
C ALA A 98 16.79 9.57 5.44
N ARG A 99 16.67 10.58 6.32
CA ARG A 99 17.78 11.51 6.63
C ARG A 99 18.99 10.80 7.22
N ALA A 100 18.80 9.93 8.21
CA ALA A 100 19.90 9.18 8.80
C ALA A 100 20.58 8.24 7.79
N LEU A 101 19.78 7.49 7.01
CA LEU A 101 20.30 6.57 6.01
C LEU A 101 20.99 7.30 4.85
N SER A 102 20.44 8.40 4.33
CA SER A 102 21.06 9.20 3.26
C SER A 102 22.42 9.75 3.67
N LEU A 103 22.60 10.20 4.92
CA LEU A 103 23.89 10.63 5.45
C LEU A 103 24.90 9.48 5.56
N ALA A 104 24.45 8.29 5.98
CA ALA A 104 25.31 7.10 6.00
C ALA A 104 25.70 6.68 4.57
N LEU A 105 24.77 6.69 3.62
CA LEU A 105 24.99 6.36 2.22
C LEU A 105 25.90 7.38 1.52
N ALA A 106 25.81 8.66 1.85
CA ALA A 106 26.70 9.70 1.35
C ALA A 106 28.17 9.46 1.76
N ARG A 107 28.41 8.84 2.93
CA ARG A 107 29.76 8.39 3.34
C ARG A 107 30.23 7.20 2.51
N GLU A 108 29.31 6.28 2.17
CA GLU A 108 29.61 5.10 1.37
C GLU A 108 29.85 5.41 -0.11
N LYS A 109 29.21 6.44 -0.66
CA LYS A 109 29.24 6.80 -2.09
C LYS A 109 28.92 5.59 -3.00
N PRO A 110 27.79 4.90 -2.79
CA PRO A 110 27.41 3.79 -3.66
C PRO A 110 27.04 4.31 -5.06
N ASP A 111 27.29 3.47 -6.07
CA ASP A 111 26.77 3.69 -7.42
C ASP A 111 25.28 3.30 -7.44
N LEU A 112 24.92 2.19 -6.80
CA LEU A 112 23.55 1.68 -6.76
C LEU A 112 23.09 1.49 -5.31
N ILE A 113 21.91 2.00 -4.98
CA ILE A 113 21.25 1.74 -3.71
C ILE A 113 20.07 0.80 -3.95
N ILE A 114 19.96 -0.24 -3.15
CA ILE A 114 18.83 -1.18 -3.17
C ILE A 114 18.09 -1.09 -1.83
N CYS A 115 16.78 -0.95 -1.87
CA CYS A 115 15.88 -1.11 -0.73
C CYS A 115 14.85 -2.20 -1.06
N GLY A 116 14.22 -2.82 -0.07
CA GLY A 116 12.98 -3.56 -0.32
C GLY A 116 11.82 -2.60 -0.61
N ARG A 117 10.78 -3.12 -1.27
CA ARG A 117 9.55 -2.38 -1.63
C ARG A 117 8.91 -1.68 -0.44
N ASN A 118 8.73 -2.41 0.66
CA ASN A 118 8.18 -1.90 1.91
C ASN A 118 8.63 -2.79 3.08
N SER A 119 8.39 -2.32 4.30
CA SER A 119 8.58 -3.16 5.48
C SER A 119 7.34 -4.01 5.76
N ALA A 120 7.53 -5.27 6.14
CA ALA A 120 6.44 -6.22 6.41
C ALA A 120 5.62 -5.91 7.68
N ASP A 121 6.19 -5.17 8.64
CA ASP A 121 5.57 -4.87 9.94
C ASP A 121 4.54 -3.74 9.89
N SER A 122 4.78 -2.74 9.05
CA SER A 122 4.04 -1.48 9.01
C SER A 122 3.60 -1.06 7.60
N GLU A 123 3.90 -1.89 6.59
CA GLU A 123 3.63 -1.60 5.17
C GLU A 123 4.13 -0.21 4.75
N THR A 124 5.30 0.21 5.26
CA THR A 124 5.93 1.50 4.93
C THR A 124 6.95 1.31 3.80
N GLY A 125 6.75 1.99 2.68
CA GLY A 125 7.62 1.94 1.49
C GLY A 125 8.27 3.29 1.12
N GLN A 126 8.09 4.34 1.93
CA GLN A 126 8.50 5.71 1.58
C GLN A 126 9.99 5.98 1.74
N VAL A 127 10.67 5.23 2.63
CA VAL A 127 12.08 5.49 2.98
C VAL A 127 13.01 5.43 1.77
N GLY A 128 12.81 4.48 0.85
CA GLY A 128 13.62 4.36 -0.37
C GLY A 128 13.50 5.61 -1.26
N PRO A 129 12.30 5.95 -1.75
CA PRO A 129 12.07 7.19 -2.50
C PRO A 129 12.50 8.47 -1.75
N GLU A 130 12.28 8.57 -0.44
CA GLU A 130 12.73 9.72 0.37
C GLU A 130 14.27 9.82 0.38
N ILE A 131 15.00 8.70 0.51
CA ILE A 131 16.48 8.68 0.40
C ILE A 131 16.90 9.19 -0.99
N ALA A 132 16.27 8.70 -2.05
CA ALA A 132 16.62 9.09 -3.42
C ALA A 132 16.45 10.60 -3.63
N GLU A 133 15.36 11.16 -3.12
CA GLU A 133 15.09 12.60 -3.18
C GLU A 133 16.13 13.41 -2.37
N LEU A 134 16.45 12.99 -1.15
CA LEU A 134 17.45 13.64 -0.29
C LEU A 134 18.87 13.59 -0.88
N MET A 135 19.17 12.55 -1.65
CA MET A 135 20.44 12.39 -2.36
C MET A 135 20.43 12.97 -3.78
N ASP A 136 19.28 13.49 -4.24
CA ASP A 136 19.05 14.03 -5.58
C ASP A 136 19.35 13.03 -6.73
N ILE A 137 19.03 11.75 -6.52
CA ILE A 137 19.25 10.65 -7.49
C ILE A 137 17.94 10.05 -8.00
N PRO A 138 17.92 9.41 -9.19
CA PRO A 138 16.74 8.70 -9.69
C PRO A 138 16.33 7.53 -8.77
N VAL A 139 15.03 7.28 -8.69
CA VAL A 139 14.45 6.11 -8.00
C VAL A 139 13.67 5.27 -9.01
N ILE A 140 13.71 3.94 -8.89
CA ILE A 140 12.76 3.03 -9.55
C ILE A 140 12.20 2.11 -8.47
N SER A 141 10.92 2.26 -8.14
CA SER A 141 10.25 1.37 -7.18
C SER A 141 9.70 0.10 -7.83
N GLN A 142 9.18 -0.83 -7.03
CA GLN A 142 8.48 -2.04 -7.51
C GLN A 142 9.26 -2.91 -8.49
N VAL A 143 10.58 -2.99 -8.32
CA VAL A 143 11.47 -3.66 -9.26
C VAL A 143 11.44 -5.17 -9.04
N ARG A 144 10.90 -5.91 -10.02
CA ARG A 144 10.89 -7.39 -10.04
C ARG A 144 12.06 -8.00 -10.80
N LYS A 145 12.78 -7.22 -11.59
CA LYS A 145 13.97 -7.67 -12.32
C LYS A 145 14.94 -6.50 -12.43
N LEU A 146 16.22 -6.74 -12.16
CA LEU A 146 17.25 -5.71 -12.13
C LEU A 146 18.52 -6.22 -12.80
N GLU A 147 18.99 -5.47 -13.80
CA GLU A 147 20.21 -5.77 -14.55
C GLU A 147 21.09 -4.52 -14.66
N TYR A 148 22.40 -4.71 -14.64
CA TYR A 148 23.35 -3.64 -14.98
C TYR A 148 23.46 -3.51 -16.49
N ASN A 149 23.43 -2.28 -17.00
CA ASN A 149 23.59 -1.98 -18.41
C ASN A 149 24.90 -1.24 -18.66
N GLU A 150 25.89 -1.98 -19.17
CA GLU A 150 27.21 -1.45 -19.53
C GLU A 150 27.16 -0.33 -20.59
N ARG A 151 26.13 -0.30 -21.45
CA ARG A 151 26.06 0.66 -22.56
C ARG A 151 25.76 2.08 -22.11
N CYS A 152 24.95 2.22 -21.07
CA CYS A 152 24.52 3.52 -20.54
C CYS A 152 25.12 3.83 -19.17
N ASP A 153 26.03 2.98 -18.65
CA ASP A 153 26.56 3.07 -17.28
C ASP A 153 25.41 3.22 -16.27
N GLY A 154 24.47 2.30 -16.34
CA GLY A 154 23.15 2.41 -15.73
C GLY A 154 22.55 1.07 -15.32
N VAL A 155 21.29 1.10 -14.94
CA VAL A 155 20.48 -0.09 -14.66
C VAL A 155 19.29 -0.16 -15.62
N ILE A 156 18.93 -1.39 -15.98
CA ILE A 156 17.64 -1.71 -16.59
C ILE A 156 16.81 -2.47 -15.53
N ALA A 157 15.61 -1.99 -15.28
CA ALA A 157 14.70 -2.56 -14.31
C ALA A 157 13.32 -2.86 -14.93
N GLU A 158 12.72 -3.99 -14.57
CA GLU A 158 11.29 -4.21 -14.77
C GLU A 158 10.53 -3.74 -13.53
N ARG A 159 9.80 -2.63 -13.66
CA ARG A 159 8.96 -2.03 -12.61
C ARG A 159 7.51 -2.50 -12.78
N ILE A 160 6.94 -3.11 -11.74
CA ILE A 160 5.53 -3.51 -11.72
C ILE A 160 4.64 -2.29 -11.45
N HIS A 161 3.51 -2.23 -12.14
CA HIS A 161 2.39 -1.35 -11.82
C HIS A 161 1.06 -2.10 -11.94
N ASP A 162 -0.04 -1.46 -11.56
CA ASP A 162 -1.37 -2.09 -11.45
C ASP A 162 -1.92 -2.69 -12.75
N GLU A 163 -1.33 -2.37 -13.90
CA GLU A 163 -1.78 -2.82 -15.24
C GLU A 163 -0.73 -3.69 -15.95
N GLY A 164 0.37 -4.08 -15.28
CA GLY A 164 1.44 -4.85 -15.89
C GLY A 164 2.81 -4.39 -15.41
N TYR A 165 3.74 -4.15 -16.34
CA TYR A 165 5.09 -3.72 -16.00
C TYR A 165 5.73 -2.84 -17.07
N GLN A 166 6.67 -2.02 -16.63
CA GLN A 166 7.49 -1.16 -17.49
C GLN A 166 8.94 -1.61 -17.46
N VAL A 167 9.61 -1.55 -18.60
CA VAL A 167 11.07 -1.66 -18.67
C VAL A 167 11.65 -0.25 -18.60
N ILE A 168 12.44 0.03 -17.57
CA ILE A 168 12.95 1.36 -17.25
C ILE A 168 14.47 1.32 -17.22
N GLU A 169 15.08 2.30 -17.90
CA GLU A 169 16.51 2.58 -17.83
C GLU A 169 16.77 3.77 -16.91
N ALA A 170 17.78 3.70 -16.05
CA ALA A 170 18.26 4.82 -15.25
C ALA A 170 19.79 4.85 -15.20
N SER A 171 20.37 6.05 -15.27
CA SER A 171 21.80 6.26 -15.07
C SER A 171 22.19 6.13 -13.61
N LEU A 172 23.43 5.69 -13.34
CA LEU A 172 23.99 5.70 -11.99
C LEU A 172 24.53 7.12 -11.63
N PRO A 173 24.50 7.51 -10.33
CA PRO A 173 23.97 6.75 -9.22
C PRO A 173 22.43 6.72 -9.18
N ALA A 174 21.86 5.59 -8.76
CA ALA A 174 20.40 5.39 -8.70
C ALA A 174 19.98 4.58 -7.47
N LEU A 175 18.71 4.71 -7.09
CA LEU A 175 18.07 3.89 -6.07
C LEU A 175 16.99 3.01 -6.69
N VAL A 176 16.93 1.74 -6.28
CA VAL A 176 15.85 0.83 -6.67
C VAL A 176 15.17 0.21 -5.45
N CYS A 177 13.84 0.11 -5.48
CA CYS A 177 13.09 -0.63 -4.45
C CYS A 177 12.58 -1.94 -5.04
N VAL A 178 13.07 -3.07 -4.52
CA VAL A 178 12.84 -4.38 -5.12
C VAL A 178 11.69 -5.15 -4.47
N THR A 179 11.04 -6.00 -5.27
CA THR A 179 9.94 -6.87 -4.84
C THR A 179 10.25 -8.33 -5.20
N GLU A 180 9.31 -9.25 -4.98
CA GLU A 180 9.41 -10.65 -5.38
C GLU A 180 9.76 -10.79 -6.89
N GLY A 181 10.46 -11.87 -7.21
CA GLY A 181 10.94 -12.15 -8.57
C GLY A 181 12.33 -11.58 -8.86
N VAL A 182 12.79 -10.59 -8.08
CA VAL A 182 14.13 -10.01 -8.30
C VAL A 182 15.24 -10.99 -7.98
N ALA A 183 15.05 -11.95 -7.09
CA ALA A 183 16.07 -12.92 -6.71
C ALA A 183 15.40 -14.16 -6.11
N PRO A 184 16.09 -15.32 -6.05
CA PRO A 184 15.63 -16.44 -5.25
C PRO A 184 15.69 -16.11 -3.76
N GLU A 185 14.75 -16.65 -2.98
CA GLU A 185 14.82 -16.60 -1.52
C GLU A 185 15.93 -17.53 -1.01
N LEU A 186 16.95 -16.95 -0.38
CA LEU A 186 18.09 -17.68 0.18
C LEU A 186 18.26 -17.38 1.67
N TYR A 187 18.62 -18.42 2.43
CA TYR A 187 18.92 -18.33 3.85
C TYR A 187 20.32 -18.89 4.12
N PRO A 188 21.13 -18.22 4.95
CA PRO A 188 22.46 -18.71 5.26
C PRO A 188 22.40 -19.98 6.11
N ASN A 189 23.32 -20.90 5.86
CA ASN A 189 23.51 -22.07 6.71
C ASN A 189 24.35 -21.72 7.96
N ARG A 190 24.47 -22.66 8.90
CA ARG A 190 25.20 -22.46 10.17
C ARG A 190 26.68 -22.08 9.97
N GLU A 191 27.34 -22.68 8.98
CA GLU A 191 28.75 -22.42 8.69
C GLU A 191 28.94 -21.00 8.14
N GLY A 192 28.07 -20.57 7.23
CA GLY A 192 28.05 -19.21 6.68
C GLY A 192 27.80 -18.16 7.77
N MET A 193 26.88 -18.44 8.70
CA MET A 193 26.64 -17.57 9.87
C MET A 193 27.87 -17.44 10.77
N ALA A 194 28.61 -18.54 11.00
CA ALA A 194 29.82 -18.51 11.81
C ALA A 194 30.93 -17.71 11.13
N ALA A 195 31.15 -17.91 9.82
CA ALA A 195 32.14 -17.16 9.05
C ALA A 195 31.82 -15.66 8.96
N ALA A 196 30.53 -15.30 8.94
CA ALA A 196 30.09 -13.91 8.85
C ALA A 196 30.37 -13.08 10.11
N GLN A 197 30.59 -13.71 11.28
CA GLN A 197 30.91 -12.98 12.52
C GLN A 197 32.24 -12.23 12.45
N GLU A 198 33.19 -12.73 11.65
CA GLU A 198 34.52 -12.14 11.46
C GLU A 198 34.55 -11.10 10.33
N LYS A 199 33.44 -10.91 9.60
CA LYS A 199 33.37 -9.94 8.50
C LYS A 199 33.24 -8.49 9.05
N PRO A 200 33.73 -7.49 8.31
CA PRO A 200 33.69 -6.10 8.77
C PRO A 200 32.25 -5.60 9.00
N LEU A 201 32.01 -5.08 10.21
CA LEU A 201 30.77 -4.41 10.61
C LEU A 201 31.13 -3.14 11.38
N GLU A 202 30.79 -1.98 10.81
CA GLU A 202 30.97 -0.67 11.43
C GLU A 202 29.69 -0.25 12.16
N GLU A 203 29.82 0.33 13.36
CA GLU A 203 28.69 0.95 14.07
C GLU A 203 28.87 2.48 14.07
N LEU A 204 27.83 3.21 13.64
CA LEU A 204 27.80 4.65 13.55
C LEU A 204 26.75 5.21 14.53
N SER A 205 27.18 6.19 15.33
CA SER A 205 26.28 7.00 16.14
C SER A 205 25.67 8.13 15.32
N ALA A 206 24.58 8.74 15.81
CA ALA A 206 23.95 9.88 15.14
C ALA A 206 24.91 11.08 15.01
N ALA A 207 25.75 11.30 16.03
CA ALA A 207 26.77 12.35 16.04
C ALA A 207 27.90 12.12 15.01
N ALA A 208 28.09 10.87 14.56
CA ALA A 208 29.02 10.57 13.47
C ALA A 208 28.42 10.90 12.08
N LEU A 209 27.11 11.10 11.99
CA LEU A 209 26.39 11.45 10.76
C LEU A 209 26.19 12.96 10.61
N SER A 210 25.81 13.65 11.71
CA SER A 210 25.53 15.09 11.68
C SER A 210 25.80 15.74 13.03
N SER A 211 26.18 17.02 12.99
CA SER A 211 26.25 17.85 14.19
C SER A 211 24.89 18.37 14.65
N ASP A 212 23.90 18.40 13.75
CA ASP A 212 22.52 18.76 14.08
C ASP A 212 21.72 17.48 14.33
N LEU A 213 21.54 17.14 15.60
CA LEU A 213 20.80 15.94 16.01
C LEU A 213 19.29 16.13 15.98
N THR A 214 18.79 17.36 15.83
CA THR A 214 17.34 17.66 15.85
C THR A 214 16.62 17.10 14.62
N GLN A 215 17.36 16.73 13.57
CA GLN A 215 16.83 16.11 12.36
C GLN A 215 16.51 14.61 12.51
N PHE A 216 16.83 14.00 13.65
CA PHE A 216 16.70 12.57 13.91
C PHE A 216 15.64 12.26 14.97
N GLY A 217 15.20 10.99 15.01
CA GLY A 217 14.30 10.50 16.05
C GLY A 217 12.95 11.19 16.06
N VAL A 218 12.28 11.13 17.21
CA VAL A 218 10.99 11.80 17.44
C VAL A 218 11.06 13.30 17.16
N GLU A 219 12.17 13.98 17.46
CA GLU A 219 12.31 15.42 17.24
C GLU A 219 12.28 15.75 15.74
N GLY A 220 13.07 15.02 14.95
CA GLY A 220 13.14 15.19 13.50
C GLY A 220 11.99 14.60 12.71
N SER A 221 11.14 13.80 13.36
CA SER A 221 9.97 13.15 12.74
C SER A 221 8.81 14.13 12.59
N PRO A 222 8.39 14.47 11.36
CA PRO A 222 7.19 15.28 11.13
C PRO A 222 5.87 14.55 11.42
N THR A 223 5.85 13.24 11.62
CA THR A 223 4.64 12.48 12.01
C THR A 223 4.80 11.78 13.35
N TRP A 224 3.68 11.46 14.01
CA TRP A 224 3.67 10.59 15.19
C TRP A 224 2.37 9.78 15.30
N VAL A 225 2.47 8.63 15.96
CA VAL A 225 1.32 7.80 16.32
C VAL A 225 0.65 8.40 17.56
N GLN A 226 -0.62 8.79 17.44
CA GLN A 226 -1.38 9.37 18.56
C GLN A 226 -1.81 8.31 19.56
N ASP A 227 -2.34 7.19 19.08
CA ASP A 227 -2.83 6.06 19.89
C ASP A 227 -2.90 4.76 19.04
N ILE A 228 -3.40 3.67 19.62
CA ILE A 228 -3.68 2.41 18.94
C ILE A 228 -5.16 2.08 19.09
N ARG A 229 -5.90 2.05 17.97
CA ARG A 229 -7.29 1.58 17.92
C ARG A 229 -7.30 0.12 17.48
N LEU A 230 -7.85 -0.77 18.30
CA LEU A 230 -8.14 -2.14 17.87
C LEU A 230 -9.34 -2.12 16.92
N VAL A 231 -9.20 -2.76 15.77
CA VAL A 231 -10.31 -2.94 14.83
C VAL A 231 -11.06 -4.20 15.24
N GLU A 232 -12.15 -4.02 15.98
CA GLU A 232 -13.13 -5.10 16.14
C GLU A 232 -13.99 -5.15 14.87
N PRO A 233 -14.11 -6.31 14.21
CA PRO A 233 -15.03 -6.43 13.08
C PRO A 233 -16.46 -6.14 13.55
N ASP A 234 -17.09 -5.09 13.00
CA ASP A 234 -18.52 -4.86 13.17
C ASP A 234 -19.30 -5.86 12.29
N ARG A 235 -19.38 -7.10 12.76
CA ARG A 235 -19.96 -8.25 12.05
C ARG A 235 -20.87 -9.02 12.98
N LEU A 236 -21.96 -9.56 12.44
CA LEU A 236 -22.97 -10.26 13.24
C LEU A 236 -22.44 -11.54 13.92
N GLY A 237 -21.48 -12.24 13.29
CA GLY A 237 -20.85 -13.43 13.86
C GLY A 237 -21.81 -14.61 14.11
N VAL A 238 -22.93 -14.67 13.38
CA VAL A 238 -23.96 -15.69 13.58
C VAL A 238 -23.49 -17.01 13.00
N ILE A 239 -23.36 -18.03 13.86
CA ILE A 239 -23.07 -19.40 13.43
C ILE A 239 -24.36 -20.17 13.20
N ILE A 240 -24.46 -20.78 12.03
CA ILE A 240 -25.52 -21.69 11.64
C ILE A 240 -25.08 -23.10 12.07
N GLU A 241 -25.79 -23.66 13.06
CA GLU A 241 -25.50 -24.98 13.67
C GLU A 241 -26.36 -26.12 13.08
N GLU A 242 -26.97 -25.89 11.92
CA GLU A 242 -27.81 -26.87 11.23
C GLU A 242 -26.97 -27.95 10.54
N GLU A 243 -27.31 -29.22 10.79
CA GLU A 243 -26.60 -30.39 10.26
C GLU A 243 -27.08 -30.78 8.85
N ASP A 244 -28.32 -30.45 8.48
CA ASP A 244 -28.81 -30.64 7.11
C ASP A 244 -28.32 -29.51 6.20
N PRO A 245 -27.49 -29.79 5.17
CA PRO A 245 -26.92 -28.75 4.32
C PRO A 245 -27.97 -27.91 3.58
N VAL A 246 -29.13 -28.48 3.27
CA VAL A 246 -30.21 -27.77 2.58
C VAL A 246 -30.94 -26.83 3.54
N ALA A 247 -31.23 -27.27 4.77
CA ALA A 247 -31.79 -26.42 5.80
C ALA A 247 -30.84 -25.27 6.18
N ALA A 248 -29.54 -25.56 6.34
CA ALA A 248 -28.52 -24.55 6.60
C ALA A 248 -28.47 -23.48 5.48
N ALA A 249 -28.49 -23.92 4.23
CA ALA A 249 -28.53 -23.04 3.06
C ALA A 249 -29.76 -22.13 3.05
N ARG A 250 -30.96 -22.66 3.37
CA ARG A 250 -32.19 -21.86 3.45
C ARG A 250 -32.09 -20.79 4.53
N GLN A 251 -31.62 -21.15 5.73
CA GLN A 251 -31.46 -20.21 6.84
C GLN A 251 -30.50 -19.06 6.48
N VAL A 252 -29.37 -19.36 5.84
CA VAL A 252 -28.44 -18.32 5.36
C VAL A 252 -29.08 -17.45 4.28
N SER A 253 -29.84 -18.03 3.36
CA SER A 253 -30.50 -17.28 2.28
C SER A 253 -31.56 -16.30 2.81
N GLU A 254 -32.32 -16.69 3.83
CA GLU A 254 -33.31 -15.83 4.49
C GLU A 254 -32.61 -14.70 5.25
N ALA A 255 -31.61 -15.04 6.05
CA ALA A 255 -30.82 -14.06 6.80
C ALA A 255 -30.09 -13.06 5.88
N LEU A 256 -29.58 -13.51 4.73
CA LEU A 256 -28.97 -12.64 3.73
C LEU A 256 -29.98 -11.61 3.20
N LYS A 257 -31.20 -12.03 2.83
CA LYS A 257 -32.24 -11.11 2.32
C LYS A 257 -32.55 -10.03 3.34
N GLU A 258 -32.75 -10.42 4.59
CA GLU A 258 -33.04 -9.47 5.67
C GLU A 258 -31.88 -8.49 5.88
N ARG A 259 -30.64 -8.99 5.92
CA ARG A 259 -29.47 -8.16 6.12
C ARG A 259 -29.25 -7.18 4.99
N LEU A 260 -29.40 -7.59 3.74
CA LEU A 260 -29.29 -6.71 2.58
C LEU A 260 -30.36 -5.61 2.63
N ALA A 261 -31.61 -5.93 2.97
CA ALA A 261 -32.67 -4.94 3.13
C ALA A 261 -32.37 -3.93 4.26
N VAL A 262 -31.78 -4.39 5.37
CA VAL A 262 -31.32 -3.50 6.46
C VAL A 262 -30.18 -2.61 6.00
N LEU A 263 -29.22 -3.13 5.23
CA LEU A 263 -28.11 -2.32 4.70
C LEU A 263 -28.57 -1.31 3.65
N GLU A 264 -29.53 -1.65 2.80
CA GLU A 264 -30.10 -0.74 1.79
C GLU A 264 -30.95 0.37 2.43
N SER A 265 -31.79 0.03 3.42
CA SER A 265 -32.56 1.02 4.18
C SER A 265 -31.67 1.86 5.11
N GLY A 266 -30.64 1.23 5.69
CA GLY A 266 -29.57 1.87 6.44
C GLY A 266 -28.81 2.87 5.59
N ALA A 267 -28.37 2.50 4.38
CA ALA A 267 -27.70 3.41 3.45
C ALA A 267 -28.59 4.57 3.02
N ALA A 268 -29.92 4.38 2.92
CA ALA A 268 -30.87 5.45 2.67
C ALA A 268 -31.09 6.38 3.89
N ALA A 269 -30.91 5.88 5.12
CA ALA A 269 -31.07 6.64 6.36
C ALA A 269 -29.75 7.26 6.89
N THR A 270 -28.62 6.60 6.64
CA THR A 270 -27.23 7.07 6.80
C THR A 270 -26.68 7.66 5.51
N GLY A 271 -27.54 7.88 4.53
CA GLY A 271 -27.53 9.12 3.76
C GLY A 271 -27.66 10.30 4.73
N SER A 272 -26.72 10.43 5.67
CA SER A 272 -26.05 11.69 5.89
C SER A 272 -25.91 12.22 4.48
N ALA A 273 -26.67 13.26 4.16
CA ALA A 273 -26.21 14.24 3.21
C ALA A 273 -24.76 14.48 3.62
N THR A 274 -23.81 13.77 3.02
CA THR A 274 -22.40 14.08 3.14
C THR A 274 -22.41 15.50 2.63
N ASP A 275 -22.21 16.44 3.56
CA ASP A 275 -22.34 17.86 3.31
C ASP A 275 -21.44 18.16 2.11
N SER A 276 -22.01 18.12 0.90
CA SER A 276 -21.32 18.24 -0.37
C SER A 276 -21.15 19.72 -0.71
N ALA A 277 -21.29 20.57 0.31
CA ALA A 277 -21.07 21.98 0.24
C ALA A 277 -19.73 22.25 -0.42
N ARG A 278 -19.83 22.97 -1.52
CA ARG A 278 -18.71 23.50 -2.28
C ARG A 278 -18.37 24.88 -1.74
N TYR A 279 -17.07 25.17 -1.65
CA TYR A 279 -16.57 26.46 -1.20
C TYR A 279 -15.58 27.00 -2.26
N PRO A 280 -15.99 27.14 -3.52
CA PRO A 280 -15.09 27.50 -4.62
C PRO A 280 -14.41 28.84 -4.33
N GLY A 281 -13.09 28.91 -4.54
CA GLY A 281 -12.30 30.11 -4.30
C GLY A 281 -11.91 30.36 -2.83
N VAL A 282 -12.37 29.52 -1.87
CA VAL A 282 -11.88 29.57 -0.49
C VAL A 282 -10.62 28.71 -0.38
N GLN A 283 -9.48 29.32 -0.74
CA GLN A 283 -8.18 28.63 -0.84
C GLN A 283 -7.55 28.28 0.50
N ASP A 284 -7.84 29.05 1.56
CA ASP A 284 -7.36 28.75 2.91
C ASP A 284 -7.88 27.37 3.33
N LYS A 285 -6.96 26.54 3.81
CA LYS A 285 -7.19 25.12 4.12
C LYS A 285 -7.74 24.27 2.97
N SER A 286 -7.52 24.66 1.72
CA SER A 286 -7.88 23.83 0.57
C SER A 286 -7.31 22.41 0.67
N ILE A 287 -8.00 21.44 0.09
CA ILE A 287 -7.55 20.05 0.05
C ILE A 287 -7.20 19.71 -1.39
N TRP A 288 -5.95 19.30 -1.64
CA TRP A 288 -5.50 18.92 -2.97
C TRP A 288 -5.59 17.40 -3.14
N VAL A 289 -6.11 16.94 -4.28
CA VAL A 289 -6.19 15.54 -4.65
C VAL A 289 -5.38 15.34 -5.92
N VAL A 290 -4.27 14.61 -5.82
CA VAL A 290 -3.45 14.25 -6.98
C VAL A 290 -4.11 13.12 -7.73
N CYS A 291 -4.52 13.40 -8.95
CA CYS A 291 -5.36 12.53 -9.75
C CYS A 291 -4.53 11.47 -10.46
N GLU A 292 -5.01 10.24 -10.44
CA GLU A 292 -4.51 9.19 -11.31
C GLU A 292 -5.47 8.91 -12.46
N THR A 293 -4.89 8.74 -13.64
CA THR A 293 -5.58 8.45 -14.90
C THR A 293 -5.15 7.10 -15.45
N ALA A 294 -6.04 6.47 -16.19
CA ALA A 294 -5.82 5.30 -17.03
C ALA A 294 -6.30 5.63 -18.46
N PRO A 295 -6.00 4.78 -19.47
CA PRO A 295 -6.47 5.02 -20.85
C PRO A 295 -7.99 5.21 -20.98
N GLY A 296 -8.77 4.65 -20.05
CA GLY A 296 -10.23 4.78 -19.98
C GLY A 296 -10.75 5.96 -19.14
N GLY A 297 -9.89 6.89 -18.70
CA GLY A 297 -10.28 8.05 -17.90
C GLY A 297 -9.71 8.02 -16.47
N LEU A 298 -10.43 8.60 -15.51
CA LEU A 298 -10.00 8.65 -14.12
C LEU A 298 -9.98 7.25 -13.48
N ARG A 299 -8.93 6.93 -12.72
CA ARG A 299 -8.96 5.75 -11.85
C ARG A 299 -9.99 5.95 -10.75
N HIS A 300 -10.63 4.86 -10.34
CA HIS A 300 -11.67 4.89 -9.30
C HIS A 300 -11.19 5.53 -7.99
N VAL A 301 -9.94 5.27 -7.59
CA VAL A 301 -9.33 5.85 -6.39
C VAL A 301 -9.31 7.39 -6.41
N THR A 302 -9.20 8.01 -7.59
CA THR A 302 -9.30 9.49 -7.70
C THR A 302 -10.68 9.98 -7.26
N LEU A 303 -11.74 9.27 -7.65
CA LEU A 303 -13.13 9.63 -7.31
C LEU A 303 -13.39 9.43 -5.82
N GLU A 304 -12.87 8.34 -5.27
CA GLU A 304 -12.84 8.02 -3.84
C GLU A 304 -12.18 9.13 -3.00
N MET A 305 -10.99 9.60 -3.42
CA MET A 305 -10.27 10.67 -2.73
C MET A 305 -10.99 12.02 -2.83
N LEU A 306 -11.57 12.36 -3.98
CA LEU A 306 -12.39 13.57 -4.14
C LEU A 306 -13.61 13.53 -3.21
N GLY A 307 -14.30 12.38 -3.14
CA GLY A 307 -15.43 12.19 -2.25
C GLY A 307 -15.03 12.36 -0.78
N LYS A 308 -13.89 11.80 -0.38
CA LYS A 308 -13.36 11.99 0.97
C LYS A 308 -12.96 13.44 1.25
N ALA A 309 -12.28 14.09 0.31
CA ALA A 309 -11.94 15.50 0.43
C ALA A 309 -13.19 16.38 0.61
N ARG A 310 -14.29 16.07 -0.11
CA ARG A 310 -15.59 16.73 0.09
C ARG A 310 -16.16 16.50 1.47
N GLN A 311 -16.12 15.27 2.00
CA GLN A 311 -16.56 15.03 3.38
C GLN A 311 -15.81 15.91 4.39
N LEU A 312 -14.51 16.12 4.18
CA LEU A 312 -13.66 16.95 5.05
C LEU A 312 -13.98 18.46 4.95
N THR A 313 -14.63 18.94 3.88
CA THR A 313 -15.03 20.36 3.77
C THR A 313 -16.12 20.76 4.73
N SER A 314 -16.85 19.79 5.31
CA SER A 314 -17.74 20.03 6.45
C SER A 314 -17.02 20.73 7.61
N PHE A 315 -15.71 20.46 7.78
CA PHE A 315 -14.82 21.10 8.74
C PHE A 315 -14.01 22.24 8.11
N THR A 316 -13.28 22.00 7.02
CA THR A 316 -12.32 22.99 6.49
C THR A 316 -13.00 24.22 5.90
N LYS A 317 -14.25 24.07 5.44
CA LYS A 317 -15.02 25.13 4.73
C LYS A 317 -14.23 25.72 3.55
N SER A 318 -13.47 24.88 2.85
CA SER A 318 -12.52 25.25 1.80
C SER A 318 -12.83 24.56 0.48
N GLU A 319 -12.19 25.01 -0.60
CA GLU A 319 -12.25 24.32 -1.87
C GLU A 319 -11.51 22.97 -1.86
N VAL A 320 -11.92 22.05 -2.73
CA VAL A 320 -11.12 20.86 -3.11
C VAL A 320 -10.57 21.09 -4.51
N VAL A 321 -9.27 20.90 -4.62
CA VAL A 321 -8.47 21.12 -5.82
C VAL A 321 -8.03 19.77 -6.36
N ALA A 322 -8.35 19.47 -7.62
CA ALA A 322 -7.84 18.30 -8.31
C ALA A 322 -6.54 18.66 -9.03
N VAL A 323 -5.43 17.98 -8.74
CA VAL A 323 -4.17 18.13 -9.46
C VAL A 323 -4.09 17.05 -10.54
N LEU A 324 -4.30 17.44 -11.80
CA LEU A 324 -4.24 16.55 -12.96
C LEU A 324 -2.84 16.59 -13.57
N ILE A 325 -2.12 15.48 -13.51
CA ILE A 325 -0.81 15.33 -14.15
C ILE A 325 -1.02 14.73 -15.54
N GLY A 326 -0.65 15.48 -16.57
CA GLY A 326 -0.79 15.07 -17.98
C GLY A 326 -1.90 15.81 -18.73
N ALA A 327 -2.48 15.13 -19.72
CA ALA A 327 -3.38 15.77 -20.69
C ALA A 327 -4.73 16.15 -20.06
N ALA A 328 -5.07 17.45 -20.15
CA ALA A 328 -6.34 18.00 -19.69
C ALA A 328 -7.43 17.88 -20.77
N GLN A 329 -8.04 16.70 -20.88
CA GLN A 329 -9.21 16.48 -21.73
C GLN A 329 -10.48 17.02 -21.06
N GLU A 330 -11.41 17.56 -21.85
CA GLU A 330 -12.66 18.14 -21.34
C GLU A 330 -13.50 17.13 -20.55
N GLU A 331 -13.59 15.89 -21.03
CA GLU A 331 -14.29 14.79 -20.35
C GLU A 331 -13.70 14.51 -18.96
N THR A 332 -12.37 14.48 -18.84
CA THR A 332 -11.67 14.30 -17.57
C THR A 332 -11.92 15.45 -16.61
N ILE A 333 -11.86 16.70 -17.08
CA ILE A 333 -12.14 17.89 -16.26
C ILE A 333 -13.59 17.87 -15.76
N ASN A 334 -14.54 17.56 -16.64
CA ASN A 334 -15.96 17.46 -16.28
C ASN A 334 -16.21 16.36 -15.26
N ALA A 335 -15.54 15.19 -15.40
CA ALA A 335 -15.62 14.13 -14.42
C ALA A 335 -15.04 14.56 -13.06
N LEU A 336 -13.87 15.20 -13.02
CA LEU A 336 -13.30 15.74 -11.79
C LEU A 336 -14.26 16.73 -11.11
N ALA A 337 -14.86 17.64 -11.87
CA ALA A 337 -15.84 18.59 -11.36
C ALA A 337 -17.08 17.87 -10.79
N ALA A 338 -17.65 16.92 -11.54
CA ALA A 338 -18.84 16.16 -11.13
C ALA A 338 -18.63 15.38 -9.83
N TYR A 339 -17.44 14.83 -9.62
CA TYR A 339 -17.08 14.09 -8.41
C TYR A 339 -16.51 14.97 -7.29
N GLY A 340 -16.57 16.29 -7.43
CA GLY A 340 -16.34 17.21 -6.32
C GLY A 340 -15.10 18.09 -6.43
N ALA A 341 -14.42 18.21 -7.57
CA ALA A 341 -13.41 19.27 -7.70
C ALA A 341 -14.10 20.65 -7.85
N ASP A 342 -13.63 21.66 -7.14
CA ASP A 342 -14.00 23.07 -7.40
C ASP A 342 -13.01 23.74 -8.35
N ARG A 343 -11.75 23.29 -8.32
CA ARG A 343 -10.65 23.77 -9.17
C ARG A 343 -9.82 22.58 -9.66
N VAL A 344 -9.31 22.67 -10.89
CA VAL A 344 -8.37 21.71 -11.48
C VAL A 344 -7.06 22.43 -11.77
N LEU A 345 -5.98 21.96 -11.17
CA LEU A 345 -4.60 22.37 -11.48
C LEU A 345 -4.00 21.36 -12.44
N VAL A 346 -3.68 21.79 -13.65
CA VAL A 346 -3.09 20.95 -14.69
C VAL A 346 -1.58 21.08 -14.65
N LEU A 347 -0.88 19.96 -14.44
CA LEU A 347 0.57 19.85 -14.56
C LEU A 347 0.87 19.06 -15.84
N ASP A 348 1.25 19.77 -16.91
CA ASP A 348 1.66 19.13 -18.16
C ASP A 348 3.05 18.48 -17.98
N ASN A 349 3.09 17.15 -18.02
CA ASN A 349 4.32 16.38 -17.86
C ASN A 349 4.89 15.87 -19.19
N ALA A 350 4.37 16.28 -20.35
CA ALA A 350 4.87 15.82 -21.65
C ALA A 350 6.37 16.08 -21.85
N GLY A 351 6.88 17.19 -21.30
CA GLY A 351 8.30 17.53 -21.28
C GLY A 351 9.06 17.14 -20.01
N LEU A 352 8.35 16.67 -18.97
CA LEU A 352 8.95 16.34 -17.66
C LEU A 352 9.20 14.84 -17.47
N GLY A 353 8.48 13.98 -18.18
CA GLY A 353 8.60 12.53 -18.09
C GLY A 353 7.49 11.89 -17.26
N ALA A 354 7.80 10.76 -16.62
CA ALA A 354 6.81 9.98 -15.88
C ALA A 354 6.18 10.80 -14.74
N ALA A 355 4.91 10.54 -14.42
CA ALA A 355 4.15 11.28 -13.41
C ALA A 355 4.79 11.21 -12.00
N TRP A 356 5.52 10.14 -11.71
CA TRP A 356 6.25 9.91 -10.47
C TRP A 356 7.72 10.32 -10.55
N GLY A 357 8.16 10.85 -11.70
CA GLY A 357 9.53 11.30 -11.93
C GLY A 357 9.88 12.55 -11.12
N ARG A 358 11.18 12.77 -10.93
CA ARG A 358 11.72 13.84 -10.07
C ARG A 358 11.30 15.23 -10.55
N SER A 359 11.24 15.44 -11.86
CA SER A 359 10.86 16.72 -12.45
C SER A 359 9.39 17.08 -12.17
N VAL A 360 8.50 16.08 -12.18
CA VAL A 360 7.09 16.26 -11.80
C VAL A 360 6.97 16.54 -10.30
N GLY A 361 7.68 15.79 -9.46
CA GLY A 361 7.74 16.05 -8.01
C GLY A 361 8.24 17.45 -7.67
N LYS A 362 9.28 17.95 -8.37
CA LYS A 362 9.79 19.32 -8.24
C LYS A 362 8.74 20.38 -8.58
N ALA A 363 8.02 20.21 -9.69
CA ALA A 363 6.99 21.14 -10.12
C ALA A 363 5.80 21.16 -9.14
N LEU A 364 5.35 19.98 -8.70
CA LEU A 364 4.28 19.86 -7.71
C LEU A 364 4.70 20.49 -6.36
N ALA A 365 5.91 20.20 -5.88
CA ALA A 365 6.43 20.78 -4.64
C ALA A 365 6.49 22.32 -4.70
N SER A 366 6.90 22.87 -5.85
CA SER A 366 6.94 24.33 -6.04
C SER A 366 5.53 24.94 -5.98
N ALA A 367 4.53 24.31 -6.61
CA ALA A 367 3.14 24.77 -6.53
C ALA A 367 2.59 24.71 -5.10
N VAL A 368 2.98 23.69 -4.33
CA VAL A 368 2.60 23.53 -2.92
C VAL A 368 3.24 24.61 -2.04
N ASP A 369 4.51 24.94 -2.25
CA ASP A 369 5.19 26.03 -1.53
C ASP A 369 4.57 27.41 -1.83
N GLU A 370 4.14 27.64 -3.08
CA GLU A 370 3.48 28.88 -3.49
C GLU A 370 2.09 29.04 -2.88
N THR A 371 1.30 27.96 -2.83
CA THR A 371 -0.06 27.97 -2.27
C THR A 371 -0.27 26.76 -1.36
N PRO A 372 0.19 26.81 -0.09
CA PRO A 372 0.12 25.66 0.81
C PRO A 372 -1.32 25.25 1.14
N PRO A 373 -1.75 24.01 0.81
CA PRO A 373 -3.05 23.51 1.22
C PRO A 373 -3.08 23.07 2.68
N TYR A 374 -4.24 22.65 3.17
CA TYR A 374 -4.36 21.93 4.44
C TYR A 374 -3.88 20.48 4.33
N ALA A 375 -4.18 19.83 3.20
CA ALA A 375 -3.82 18.44 2.95
C ALA A 375 -3.61 18.18 1.45
N ILE A 376 -2.75 17.22 1.13
CA ILE A 376 -2.55 16.68 -0.21
C ILE A 376 -2.76 15.16 -0.15
N LEU A 377 -3.70 14.69 -0.94
CA LEU A 377 -4.11 13.29 -1.01
C LEU A 377 -3.57 12.67 -2.29
N PHE A 378 -2.88 11.55 -2.13
CA PHE A 378 -2.34 10.72 -3.22
C PHE A 378 -2.96 9.33 -3.13
N ALA A 379 -3.05 8.62 -4.24
CA ALA A 379 -3.38 7.20 -4.18
C ALA A 379 -2.15 6.40 -3.71
N SER A 380 -2.37 5.33 -2.96
CA SER A 380 -1.32 4.42 -2.47
C SER A 380 -0.90 3.38 -3.52
N THR A 381 -0.88 3.77 -4.79
CA THR A 381 -0.36 2.97 -5.93
C THR A 381 1.17 3.09 -6.00
N PRO A 382 1.87 2.33 -6.87
CA PRO A 382 3.28 2.55 -7.13
C PRO A 382 3.65 4.01 -7.44
N ASP A 383 2.90 4.64 -8.36
CA ASP A 383 3.19 6.01 -8.83
C ASP A 383 2.88 7.04 -7.75
N GLY A 384 1.72 6.93 -7.10
CA GLY A 384 1.31 7.86 -6.05
C GLY A 384 2.21 7.78 -4.81
N ARG A 385 2.69 6.58 -4.43
CA ARG A 385 3.65 6.41 -3.33
C ARG A 385 4.99 7.06 -3.64
N ASP A 386 5.53 6.87 -4.84
CA ASP A 386 6.81 7.44 -5.24
C ASP A 386 6.73 8.98 -5.27
N LEU A 387 5.71 9.54 -5.92
CA LEU A 387 5.52 10.97 -6.02
C LEU A 387 5.32 11.62 -4.64
N ALA A 388 4.44 11.05 -3.80
CA ALA A 388 4.18 11.58 -2.46
C ALA A 388 5.44 11.59 -1.60
N SER A 389 6.24 10.53 -1.66
CA SER A 389 7.48 10.39 -0.88
C SER A 389 8.53 11.41 -1.31
N GLY A 390 8.69 11.62 -2.62
CA GLY A 390 9.58 12.66 -3.15
C GLY A 390 9.14 14.07 -2.73
N VAL A 391 7.85 14.41 -2.85
CA VAL A 391 7.34 15.72 -2.41
C VAL A 391 7.51 15.91 -0.90
N ALA A 392 7.23 14.88 -0.09
CA ALA A 392 7.39 14.93 1.36
C ALA A 392 8.85 15.19 1.76
N ALA A 393 9.79 14.46 1.18
CA ALA A 393 11.22 14.66 1.46
C ALA A 393 11.71 16.04 1.03
N ARG A 394 11.33 16.50 -0.16
CA ARG A 394 11.70 17.81 -0.70
C ARG A 394 11.23 18.98 0.18
N LEU A 395 10.00 18.90 0.66
CA LEU A 395 9.36 19.95 1.46
C LEU A 395 9.58 19.78 2.97
N GLY A 396 10.19 18.67 3.40
CA GLY A 396 10.37 18.37 4.82
C GLY A 396 9.07 18.06 5.57
N LEU A 397 8.08 17.50 4.88
CA LEU A 397 6.72 17.28 5.39
C LEU A 397 6.50 15.85 5.88
N GLY A 398 5.54 15.71 6.78
CA GLY A 398 5.08 14.41 7.27
C GLY A 398 4.16 13.71 6.28
N LEU A 399 4.47 12.45 5.99
CA LEU A 399 3.72 11.58 5.07
C LEU A 399 3.21 10.33 5.78
N THR A 400 1.89 10.21 5.93
CA THR A 400 1.29 8.92 6.30
C THR A 400 1.03 8.10 5.05
N GLY A 401 1.77 7.00 4.92
CA GLY A 401 1.60 6.07 3.82
C GLY A 401 0.47 5.06 4.06
N ASP A 402 -0.31 4.77 3.03
CA ASP A 402 -1.27 3.68 2.97
C ASP A 402 -2.38 3.77 4.05
N ALA A 403 -2.89 4.99 4.25
CA ALA A 403 -4.03 5.24 5.13
C ALA A 403 -5.32 4.64 4.54
N ILE A 404 -6.19 4.16 5.41
CA ILE A 404 -7.46 3.53 5.05
C ILE A 404 -8.65 4.49 5.16
N ASP A 405 -8.50 5.55 5.96
CA ASP A 405 -9.50 6.60 6.13
C ASP A 405 -8.88 7.87 6.77
N LEU A 406 -9.63 8.98 6.76
CA LEU A 406 -9.25 10.27 7.33
C LEU A 406 -10.36 10.81 8.23
N GLU A 407 -10.00 11.38 9.38
CA GLU A 407 -10.92 12.08 10.27
C GLU A 407 -10.37 13.47 10.59
N VAL A 408 -11.22 14.35 11.14
CA VAL A 408 -10.77 15.59 11.76
C VAL A 408 -11.15 15.55 13.23
N ASP A 409 -10.17 15.78 14.10
CA ASP A 409 -10.42 15.84 15.55
C ASP A 409 -11.03 17.18 15.98
N GLN A 410 -11.31 17.30 17.28
CA GLN A 410 -11.95 18.50 17.85
C GLN A 410 -11.04 19.74 17.77
N GLU A 411 -9.73 19.55 17.68
CA GLU A 411 -8.73 20.60 17.50
C GLU A 411 -8.54 21.00 16.03
N GLY A 412 -9.18 20.30 15.10
CA GLY A 412 -9.10 20.58 13.68
C GLY A 412 -7.87 20.01 12.99
N ARG A 413 -7.26 18.96 13.54
CA ARG A 413 -6.12 18.26 12.95
C ARG A 413 -6.60 17.07 12.12
N LEU A 414 -5.89 16.78 11.03
CA LEU A 414 -6.20 15.66 10.15
C LEU A 414 -5.65 14.36 10.77
N VAL A 415 -6.56 13.54 11.27
CA VAL A 415 -6.29 12.21 11.80
C VAL A 415 -6.22 11.22 10.64
N GLN A 416 -5.06 10.62 10.43
CA GLN A 416 -4.77 9.73 9.31
C GLN A 416 -4.79 8.29 9.81
N LEU A 417 -5.82 7.52 9.47
CA LEU A 417 -6.00 6.17 10.00
C LEU A 417 -5.18 5.17 9.19
N LYS A 418 -4.09 4.66 9.77
CA LYS A 418 -3.17 3.72 9.11
C LYS A 418 -3.23 2.34 9.77
N PRO A 419 -3.41 1.24 9.00
CA PRO A 419 -3.32 -0.11 9.53
C PRO A 419 -1.86 -0.46 9.85
N ALA A 420 -1.63 -1.19 10.94
CA ALA A 420 -0.31 -1.60 11.40
C ALA A 420 -0.31 -3.05 11.92
N LEU A 421 0.86 -3.69 11.96
CA LEU A 421 1.11 -5.00 12.59
C LEU A 421 0.29 -6.14 11.97
N GLY A 422 0.49 -6.35 10.66
CA GLY A 422 -0.36 -7.25 9.89
C GLY A 422 -1.81 -6.81 9.90
N GLY A 423 -2.03 -5.50 10.09
CA GLY A 423 -3.28 -4.78 10.06
C GLY A 423 -4.15 -4.82 11.33
N ASN A 424 -3.91 -5.71 12.30
CA ASN A 424 -4.82 -5.94 13.44
C ASN A 424 -5.12 -4.69 14.30
N VAL A 425 -4.33 -3.64 14.10
CA VAL A 425 -4.46 -2.33 14.73
C VAL A 425 -4.59 -1.26 13.65
N VAL A 426 -5.46 -0.29 13.90
CA VAL A 426 -5.44 1.00 13.20
C VAL A 426 -4.80 2.04 14.12
N ALA A 427 -3.71 2.63 13.65
CA ALA A 427 -3.00 3.70 14.32
C ALA A 427 -3.49 5.05 13.75
N PRO A 428 -4.10 5.92 14.56
CA PRO A 428 -4.32 7.32 14.20
C PRO A 428 -2.96 8.03 14.17
N ILE A 429 -2.57 8.49 12.99
CA ILE A 429 -1.34 9.25 12.75
C ILE A 429 -1.68 10.74 12.64
N LEU A 430 -0.85 11.57 13.24
CA LEU A 430 -0.92 13.03 13.13
C LEU A 430 0.38 13.59 12.56
N SER A 431 0.29 14.72 11.88
CA SER A 431 1.43 15.45 11.32
C SER A 431 1.72 16.73 12.12
N LYS A 432 3.00 17.03 12.32
CA LYS A 432 3.52 18.27 12.94
C LYS A 432 3.67 19.40 11.92
N THR A 433 3.63 19.05 10.64
CA THR A 433 3.80 19.93 9.49
C THR A 433 2.50 20.10 8.72
N LEU A 434 2.35 21.23 8.03
CA LEU A 434 1.32 21.45 7.02
C LEU A 434 1.99 21.74 5.66
N PRO A 435 1.39 21.32 4.53
CA PRO A 435 0.18 20.48 4.43
C PRO A 435 0.37 19.07 5.00
N ASN A 436 -0.74 18.40 5.35
CA ASN A 436 -0.74 16.98 5.66
C ASN A 436 -0.61 16.18 4.36
N LEU A 437 0.44 15.37 4.20
CA LEU A 437 0.58 14.49 3.03
C LEU A 437 0.13 13.08 3.39
N VAL A 438 -0.75 12.51 2.57
CA VAL A 438 -1.30 11.17 2.80
C VAL A 438 -1.39 10.39 1.50
N THR A 439 -0.94 9.14 1.50
CA THR A 439 -1.35 8.19 0.45
C THR A 439 -2.50 7.32 0.96
N LEU A 440 -3.59 7.25 0.18
CA LEU A 440 -4.83 6.55 0.53
C LEU A 440 -4.94 5.23 -0.22
N ARG A 441 -5.25 4.16 0.50
CA ARG A 441 -5.39 2.82 -0.10
C ARG A 441 -6.60 2.79 -1.05
N PRO A 442 -6.41 2.39 -2.33
CA PRO A 442 -7.51 2.22 -3.28
C PRO A 442 -8.59 1.24 -2.78
N GLY A 443 -9.86 1.51 -3.08
CA GLY A 443 -10.97 0.60 -2.81
C GLY A 443 -11.55 0.70 -1.40
N LEU A 444 -11.03 1.60 -0.57
CA LEU A 444 -11.43 1.75 0.83
C LEU A 444 -12.19 3.04 1.13
N LEU A 445 -12.38 3.95 0.18
CA LEU A 445 -13.21 5.13 0.39
C LEU A 445 -14.45 5.03 -0.49
N THR A 446 -15.28 6.06 -0.49
CA THR A 446 -16.53 6.06 -1.26
C THR A 446 -16.61 7.38 -2.01
N PRO A 447 -16.72 7.35 -3.35
CA PRO A 447 -17.00 8.56 -4.13
C PRO A 447 -18.32 9.20 -3.70
N ILE A 448 -18.46 10.51 -3.91
CA ILE A 448 -19.80 11.12 -3.85
C ILE A 448 -20.62 10.74 -5.09
N ASP A 449 -21.94 10.88 -4.99
CA ASP A 449 -22.78 10.86 -6.17
C ASP A 449 -22.35 11.98 -7.13
N PRO A 450 -22.14 11.69 -8.42
CA PRO A 450 -21.69 12.69 -9.37
C PRO A 450 -22.78 13.75 -9.58
N ASP A 451 -22.37 15.02 -9.61
CA ASP A 451 -23.20 16.15 -10.01
C ASP A 451 -22.83 16.61 -11.44
N PRO A 452 -23.56 16.20 -12.48
CA PRO A 452 -23.22 16.54 -13.87
C PRO A 452 -23.32 18.04 -14.16
N ALA A 453 -23.95 18.83 -13.30
CA ALA A 453 -24.06 20.28 -13.47
C ALA A 453 -22.88 21.04 -12.83
N ALA A 454 -22.04 20.36 -12.05
CA ALA A 454 -20.87 20.97 -11.43
C ALA A 454 -19.81 21.36 -12.48
N ALA A 455 -19.15 22.48 -12.22
CA ALA A 455 -18.04 22.98 -13.03
C ALA A 455 -16.84 23.31 -12.13
N ALA A 456 -15.64 23.13 -12.67
CA ALA A 456 -14.40 23.47 -11.99
C ALA A 456 -13.62 24.52 -12.78
N THR A 457 -12.96 25.45 -12.08
CA THR A 457 -12.02 26.39 -12.71
C THR A 457 -10.73 25.66 -13.07
N VAL A 458 -10.18 25.89 -14.25
CA VAL A 458 -8.94 25.23 -14.71
C VAL A 458 -7.78 26.22 -14.69
N GLU A 459 -6.69 25.86 -14.03
CA GLU A 459 -5.43 26.60 -13.98
C GLU A 459 -4.27 25.66 -14.31
N HIS A 460 -3.12 26.20 -14.73
CA HIS A 460 -1.93 25.41 -15.05
C HIS A 460 -0.84 25.66 -14.01
N ILE A 461 -0.22 24.58 -13.53
CA ILE A 461 1.01 24.67 -12.74
C ILE A 461 2.14 25.08 -13.67
N VAL A 462 2.84 26.15 -13.31
CA VAL A 462 4.00 26.62 -14.06
C VAL A 462 5.13 25.61 -13.88
N THR A 463 5.63 25.10 -14.99
CA THR A 463 6.80 24.22 -15.02
C THR A 463 8.03 25.02 -15.44
N ALA A 464 9.15 24.85 -14.74
CA ALA A 464 10.42 25.34 -15.24
C ALA A 464 10.84 24.50 -16.47
N ASP A 465 11.58 25.10 -17.40
CA ASP A 465 12.15 24.34 -18.52
C ASP A 465 12.92 23.14 -17.96
N PRO A 466 12.70 21.92 -18.48
CA PRO A 466 13.43 20.75 -18.03
C PRO A 466 14.92 21.02 -18.26
N SER A 467 15.70 21.10 -17.18
CA SER A 467 17.14 21.27 -17.32
C SER A 467 17.66 20.10 -18.17
N PRO A 468 18.46 20.33 -19.22
CA PRO A 468 19.06 19.26 -20.01
C PRO A 468 19.97 18.33 -19.18
N GLU A 469 20.29 18.70 -17.94
CA GLU A 469 21.14 17.98 -17.01
C GLU A 469 20.38 16.93 -16.15
N GLY A 470 19.06 16.81 -16.30
CA GLY A 470 18.25 15.82 -15.58
C GLY A 470 18.32 14.44 -16.22
N ARG A 471 19.36 13.65 -15.89
CA ARG A 471 19.42 12.21 -16.16
C ARG A 471 18.37 11.48 -15.31
N ASP A 472 17.11 11.61 -15.70
CA ASP A 472 16.00 10.91 -15.08
C ASP A 472 15.87 9.49 -15.65
N ILE A 473 14.89 8.76 -15.13
CA ILE A 473 14.41 7.51 -15.68
C ILE A 473 13.95 7.64 -17.14
N LYS A 474 14.13 6.58 -17.92
CA LYS A 474 13.58 6.45 -19.27
C LYS A 474 12.76 5.17 -19.35
N VAL A 475 11.46 5.32 -19.61
CA VAL A 475 10.60 4.18 -19.94
C VAL A 475 10.94 3.72 -21.36
N LEU A 476 11.50 2.51 -21.47
CA LEU A 476 11.85 1.88 -22.74
C LEU A 476 10.65 1.14 -23.34
N GLU A 477 9.91 0.42 -22.49
CA GLU A 477 8.76 -0.41 -22.89
C GLU A 477 7.67 -0.32 -21.81
N ASP A 478 6.40 -0.34 -22.23
CA ASP A 478 5.22 -0.43 -21.37
C ASP A 478 4.44 -1.68 -21.78
N HIS A 479 4.45 -2.69 -20.93
CA HIS A 479 3.75 -3.96 -21.14
C HIS A 479 2.51 -3.98 -20.28
N ARG A 480 1.37 -3.86 -20.95
CA ARG A 480 0.06 -3.96 -20.28
C ARG A 480 -0.46 -5.37 -20.36
N GLU A 481 -0.77 -5.91 -19.19
CA GLU A 481 -1.49 -7.16 -19.07
C GLU A 481 -2.97 -6.79 -18.96
N GLU A 482 -3.81 -7.30 -19.87
CA GLU A 482 -5.26 -7.19 -19.72
C GLU A 482 -5.68 -8.02 -18.51
N ASP A 483 -5.69 -7.39 -17.34
CA ASP A 483 -6.06 -8.03 -16.10
C ASP A 483 -7.59 -8.04 -15.95
N THR A 484 -8.25 -8.77 -16.85
CA THR A 484 -9.70 -8.95 -16.83
C THR A 484 -10.18 -9.51 -15.48
N GLY A 485 -9.33 -10.29 -14.80
CA GLY A 485 -9.64 -10.90 -13.51
C GLY A 485 -9.70 -9.87 -12.38
N ALA A 486 -8.69 -9.00 -12.27
CA ALA A 486 -8.69 -7.95 -11.26
C ALA A 486 -9.74 -6.88 -11.47
N LEU A 487 -9.96 -6.47 -12.73
CA LEU A 487 -10.99 -5.49 -13.05
C LEU A 487 -12.37 -6.05 -12.68
N ALA A 488 -12.63 -7.30 -13.08
CA ALA A 488 -13.86 -8.00 -12.70
C ALA A 488 -14.01 -8.11 -11.18
N LEU A 489 -12.94 -8.44 -10.46
CA LEU A 489 -12.96 -8.55 -9.00
C LEU A 489 -13.26 -7.22 -8.30
N THR A 490 -12.65 -6.13 -8.76
CA THR A 490 -12.80 -4.79 -8.16
C THR A 490 -14.22 -4.25 -8.35
N GLN A 491 -14.85 -4.57 -9.49
CA GLN A 491 -16.21 -4.14 -9.82
C GLN A 491 -17.30 -5.12 -9.36
N ALA A 492 -16.91 -6.27 -8.80
CA ALA A 492 -17.83 -7.36 -8.50
C ALA A 492 -18.82 -7.01 -7.39
N GLN A 493 -20.11 -7.20 -7.67
CA GLN A 493 -21.16 -7.14 -6.65
C GLN A 493 -21.21 -8.40 -5.77
N VAL A 494 -20.78 -9.54 -6.33
CA VAL A 494 -20.73 -10.83 -5.63
C VAL A 494 -19.35 -11.42 -5.83
N VAL A 495 -18.73 -11.87 -4.74
CA VAL A 495 -17.41 -12.48 -4.78
C VAL A 495 -17.43 -13.82 -4.07
N LEU A 496 -16.89 -14.86 -4.72
CA LEU A 496 -16.63 -16.16 -4.12
C LEU A 496 -15.13 -16.32 -3.99
N ALA A 497 -14.67 -16.41 -2.76
CA ALA A 497 -13.26 -16.50 -2.44
C ALA A 497 -12.87 -17.84 -1.87
N VAL A 498 -11.71 -18.35 -2.29
CA VAL A 498 -11.17 -19.62 -1.81
C VAL A 498 -9.86 -19.46 -1.06
N GLY A 499 -9.71 -20.23 0.02
CA GLY A 499 -8.45 -20.41 0.74
C GLY A 499 -7.93 -21.83 0.62
N MET A 500 -6.80 -22.11 1.28
CA MET A 500 -6.18 -23.45 1.30
C MET A 500 -7.11 -24.58 1.75
N GLY A 501 -8.18 -24.26 2.48
CA GLY A 501 -9.18 -25.22 2.94
C GLY A 501 -10.01 -25.90 1.84
N ILE A 502 -9.85 -25.52 0.57
CA ILE A 502 -10.45 -26.26 -0.55
C ILE A 502 -9.69 -27.54 -0.92
N GLY A 503 -8.48 -27.75 -0.37
CA GLY A 503 -7.71 -28.99 -0.51
C GLY A 503 -6.68 -29.02 -1.65
N GLY A 504 -6.95 -28.37 -2.78
CA GLY A 504 -6.01 -28.35 -3.91
C GLY A 504 -6.56 -27.69 -5.19
N PRO A 505 -5.68 -27.43 -6.19
CA PRO A 505 -6.07 -26.79 -7.45
C PRO A 505 -7.01 -27.65 -8.31
N GLU A 506 -7.06 -28.96 -8.10
CA GLU A 506 -7.98 -29.90 -8.76
C GLU A 506 -9.46 -29.60 -8.48
N ASN A 507 -9.75 -28.90 -7.37
CA ASN A 507 -11.11 -28.51 -6.99
C ASN A 507 -11.55 -27.17 -7.60
N LEU A 508 -10.62 -26.40 -8.17
CA LEU A 508 -10.91 -25.09 -8.75
C LEU A 508 -11.97 -25.15 -9.85
N PRO A 509 -12.00 -26.12 -10.80
CA PRO A 509 -13.05 -26.17 -11.82
C PRO A 509 -14.47 -26.18 -11.23
N ARG A 510 -14.71 -26.96 -10.17
CA ARG A 510 -16.00 -27.03 -9.46
C ARG A 510 -16.32 -25.70 -8.76
N ILE A 511 -15.32 -25.06 -8.15
CA ILE A 511 -15.47 -23.73 -7.57
C ILE A 511 -15.84 -22.68 -8.63
N ARG A 512 -15.19 -22.70 -9.81
CA ARG A 512 -15.48 -21.76 -10.92
C ARG A 512 -16.90 -21.93 -11.45
N GLU A 513 -17.37 -23.16 -11.56
CA GLU A 513 -18.76 -23.45 -11.95
C GLU A 513 -19.76 -22.86 -10.95
N LEU A 514 -19.53 -23.09 -9.65
CA LEU A 514 -20.38 -22.55 -8.58
C LEU A 514 -20.36 -21.02 -8.52
N ALA A 515 -19.19 -20.39 -8.69
CA ALA A 515 -19.09 -18.94 -8.75
C ALA A 515 -19.85 -18.36 -9.96
N SER A 516 -19.69 -18.98 -11.13
CA SER A 516 -20.34 -18.52 -12.37
C SER A 516 -21.86 -18.61 -12.30
N SER A 517 -22.42 -19.59 -11.58
CA SER A 517 -23.88 -19.77 -11.49
C SER A 517 -24.60 -18.65 -10.72
N ILE A 518 -23.86 -17.90 -9.90
CA ILE A 518 -24.34 -16.75 -9.10
C ILE A 518 -23.71 -15.42 -9.53
N GLY A 519 -23.10 -15.38 -10.73
CA GLY A 519 -22.44 -14.18 -11.25
C GLY A 519 -21.29 -13.67 -10.37
N ALA A 520 -20.67 -14.54 -9.57
CA ALA A 520 -19.61 -14.14 -8.65
C ALA A 520 -18.24 -14.08 -9.34
N ALA A 521 -17.49 -13.01 -9.09
CA ALA A 521 -16.06 -12.99 -9.38
C ALA A 521 -15.31 -13.88 -8.39
N LEU A 522 -14.20 -14.47 -8.85
CA LEU A 522 -13.33 -15.28 -7.99
C LEU A 522 -12.32 -14.41 -7.26
N ALA A 523 -12.06 -14.74 -6.01
CA ALA A 523 -11.01 -14.16 -5.20
C ALA A 523 -10.22 -15.24 -4.45
N THR A 524 -9.07 -14.87 -3.91
CA THR A 524 -8.26 -15.82 -3.14
C THR A 524 -7.40 -15.16 -2.07
N THR A 525 -6.81 -16.00 -1.21
CA THR A 525 -5.86 -15.62 -0.16
C THR A 525 -4.43 -15.66 -0.66
N ARG A 526 -3.52 -14.92 -0.04
CA ARG A 526 -2.06 -14.97 -0.34
C ARG A 526 -1.47 -16.38 -0.38
N ASP A 527 -1.86 -17.24 0.56
CA ASP A 527 -1.31 -18.60 0.64
C ASP A 527 -1.62 -19.44 -0.61
N VAL A 528 -2.77 -19.20 -1.25
CA VAL A 528 -3.21 -19.89 -2.48
C VAL A 528 -2.43 -19.39 -3.70
N VAL A 529 -2.11 -18.10 -3.75
CA VAL A 529 -1.25 -17.49 -4.77
C VAL A 529 0.17 -18.02 -4.66
N HIS A 530 0.72 -18.05 -3.44
CA HIS A 530 2.06 -18.58 -3.18
C HIS A 530 2.17 -20.07 -3.52
N ALA A 531 1.07 -20.82 -3.39
CA ALA A 531 1.00 -22.22 -3.81
C ALA A 531 0.83 -22.39 -5.34
N GLY A 532 0.65 -21.31 -6.10
CA GLY A 532 0.51 -21.31 -7.56
C GLY A 532 -0.85 -21.79 -8.06
N TRP A 533 -1.89 -21.81 -7.21
CA TRP A 533 -3.22 -22.34 -7.60
C TRP A 533 -4.05 -21.32 -8.37
N LEU A 534 -3.97 -20.05 -7.96
CA LEU A 534 -4.69 -18.94 -8.54
C LEU A 534 -3.75 -17.73 -8.70
N PRO A 535 -4.03 -16.86 -9.66
CA PRO A 535 -3.15 -15.75 -10.01
C PRO A 535 -3.25 -14.63 -8.95
N ASP A 536 -2.18 -13.86 -8.75
CA ASP A 536 -2.07 -12.81 -7.73
C ASP A 536 -3.03 -11.64 -7.98
N GLN A 537 -3.47 -11.49 -9.23
CA GLN A 537 -4.47 -10.55 -9.70
C GLN A 537 -5.83 -10.67 -8.98
N ILE A 538 -6.15 -11.85 -8.44
CA ILE A 538 -7.40 -12.06 -7.68
C ILE A 538 -7.15 -12.27 -6.19
N GLN A 539 -5.96 -11.91 -5.69
CA GLN A 539 -5.64 -11.91 -4.28
C GLN A 539 -6.38 -10.79 -3.55
N VAL A 540 -7.02 -11.12 -2.43
CA VAL A 540 -7.66 -10.15 -1.54
C VAL A 540 -6.91 -10.07 -0.22
N GLY A 541 -6.75 -8.86 0.31
CA GLY A 541 -6.08 -8.61 1.57
C GLY A 541 -5.10 -7.43 1.52
N ILE A 542 -4.31 -7.25 2.59
CA ILE A 542 -3.30 -6.20 2.73
C ILE A 542 -2.29 -6.23 1.58
N SER A 543 -1.80 -7.42 1.23
CA SER A 543 -0.86 -7.62 0.12
C SER A 543 -1.54 -7.82 -1.23
N GLY A 544 -2.88 -7.78 -1.27
CA GLY A 544 -3.68 -7.94 -2.48
C GLY A 544 -4.57 -6.71 -2.67
N ARG A 545 -5.80 -6.95 -3.13
CA ARG A 545 -6.79 -5.89 -3.31
C ARG A 545 -7.71 -5.77 -2.10
N ALA A 546 -8.12 -4.54 -1.80
CA ALA A 546 -9.31 -4.29 -0.99
C ALA A 546 -10.52 -4.18 -1.92
N ILE A 547 -11.61 -4.84 -1.56
CA ILE A 547 -12.84 -4.92 -2.32
C ILE A 547 -14.04 -4.67 -1.40
N ALA A 548 -15.12 -4.15 -1.98
CA ALA A 548 -16.36 -3.87 -1.27
C ALA A 548 -17.57 -4.49 -1.99
N PRO A 549 -17.61 -5.82 -2.20
CA PRO A 549 -18.74 -6.46 -2.86
C PRO A 549 -19.98 -6.38 -1.97
N ARG A 550 -21.18 -6.41 -2.58
CA ARG A 550 -22.45 -6.54 -1.87
C ARG A 550 -22.48 -7.82 -1.04
N VAL A 551 -21.98 -8.93 -1.59
CA VAL A 551 -21.88 -10.22 -0.90
C VAL A 551 -20.52 -10.88 -1.15
N TYR A 552 -19.88 -11.35 -0.08
CA TYR A 552 -18.62 -12.08 -0.11
C TYR A 552 -18.77 -13.48 0.50
N LEU A 553 -18.50 -14.52 -0.28
CA LEU A 553 -18.51 -15.92 0.16
C LEU A 553 -17.08 -16.39 0.44
N ALA A 554 -16.75 -16.62 1.71
CA ALA A 554 -15.44 -17.10 2.16
C ALA A 554 -15.43 -18.63 2.31
N VAL A 555 -14.83 -19.34 1.36
CA VAL A 555 -14.83 -20.82 1.31
C VAL A 555 -13.46 -21.37 1.67
N GLY A 556 -13.38 -22.12 2.78
CA GLY A 556 -12.10 -22.73 3.21
C GLY A 556 -11.03 -21.70 3.62
N ILE A 557 -11.44 -20.47 3.95
CA ILE A 557 -10.55 -19.39 4.37
C ILE A 557 -10.42 -19.37 5.90
N ARG A 558 -9.20 -19.30 6.43
CA ARG A 558 -8.94 -19.21 7.88
C ARG A 558 -9.36 -17.86 8.49
N GLY A 559 -9.35 -16.81 7.66
CA GLY A 559 -9.66 -15.43 8.07
C GLY A 559 -8.51 -14.79 8.83
N ALA A 560 -7.28 -14.99 8.35
CA ALA A 560 -6.15 -14.19 8.83
C ALA A 560 -6.47 -12.70 8.59
N PHE A 561 -6.06 -11.84 9.52
CA PHE A 561 -6.37 -10.41 9.43
C PHE A 561 -5.91 -9.79 8.12
N ASN A 562 -4.71 -10.19 7.65
CA ASN A 562 -4.19 -9.77 6.35
C ASN A 562 -5.18 -9.99 5.21
N HIS A 563 -6.01 -11.04 5.27
CA HIS A 563 -7.08 -11.27 4.30
C HIS A 563 -8.32 -10.42 4.62
N THR A 564 -8.77 -10.43 5.87
CA THR A 564 -10.08 -9.86 6.25
C THR A 564 -10.16 -8.34 6.12
N VAL A 565 -9.02 -7.63 6.16
CA VAL A 565 -8.96 -6.19 5.82
C VAL A 565 -9.46 -5.93 4.41
N GLY A 566 -9.07 -6.77 3.47
CA GLY A 566 -9.42 -6.61 2.06
C GLY A 566 -10.91 -6.78 1.81
N ILE A 567 -11.68 -7.27 2.79
CA ILE A 567 -13.14 -7.46 2.70
C ILE A 567 -13.88 -6.70 3.79
N GLN A 568 -13.23 -5.82 4.54
CA GLN A 568 -13.84 -5.13 5.67
C GLN A 568 -15.08 -4.32 5.24
N LYS A 569 -15.08 -3.80 4.01
CA LYS A 569 -16.19 -3.06 3.41
C LYS A 569 -17.20 -3.91 2.65
N ALA A 570 -17.05 -5.24 2.60
CA ALA A 570 -18.06 -6.10 2.01
C ALA A 570 -19.38 -5.94 2.76
N GLY A 571 -20.50 -5.84 2.03
CA GLY A 571 -21.83 -5.66 2.62
C GLY A 571 -22.17 -6.80 3.57
N VAL A 572 -22.25 -8.02 3.04
CA VAL A 572 -22.48 -9.24 3.84
C VAL A 572 -21.38 -10.27 3.55
N ILE A 573 -20.78 -10.81 4.61
CA ILE A 573 -19.79 -11.90 4.51
C ILE A 573 -20.41 -13.21 5.01
N ILE A 574 -20.36 -14.24 4.17
CA ILE A 574 -20.80 -15.60 4.50
C ILE A 574 -19.58 -16.52 4.48
N ALA A 575 -19.31 -17.24 5.57
CA ALA A 575 -18.16 -18.14 5.67
C ALA A 575 -18.58 -19.61 5.72
N VAL A 576 -17.88 -20.47 4.98
CA VAL A 576 -17.99 -21.94 5.07
C VAL A 576 -16.63 -22.52 5.41
N ASN A 577 -16.51 -23.08 6.62
CA ASN A 577 -15.25 -23.67 7.08
C ASN A 577 -15.49 -24.78 8.11
N PRO A 578 -14.82 -25.94 8.03
CA PRO A 578 -15.04 -27.03 8.97
C PRO A 578 -14.52 -26.71 10.39
N ASN A 579 -13.60 -25.76 10.54
CA ASN A 579 -13.02 -25.43 11.84
C ASN A 579 -13.66 -24.17 12.44
N ARG A 580 -14.60 -24.35 13.37
CA ARG A 580 -15.27 -23.26 14.12
C ARG A 580 -14.31 -22.26 14.78
N ARG A 581 -13.08 -22.67 15.10
CA ARG A 581 -12.08 -21.80 15.75
C ARG A 581 -11.37 -20.86 14.79
N HIS A 582 -11.62 -20.95 13.48
CA HIS A 582 -11.03 -20.03 12.51
C HIS A 582 -11.56 -18.61 12.67
N ALA A 583 -10.65 -17.64 12.52
CA ALA A 583 -10.92 -16.23 12.74
C ALA A 583 -11.92 -15.65 11.74
N ILE A 584 -12.10 -16.29 10.58
CA ILE A 584 -13.08 -15.88 9.56
C ILE A 584 -14.49 -15.72 10.14
N PHE A 585 -14.89 -16.58 11.08
CA PHE A 585 -16.22 -16.55 11.67
C PHE A 585 -16.47 -15.28 12.51
N ARG A 586 -15.41 -14.68 13.07
CA ARG A 586 -15.50 -13.38 13.76
C ARG A 586 -15.54 -12.21 12.78
N SER A 587 -15.13 -12.44 11.54
CA SER A 587 -15.14 -11.43 10.46
C SER A 587 -16.29 -11.64 9.48
N ALA A 588 -17.20 -12.59 9.75
CA ALA A 588 -18.33 -12.92 8.92
C ALA A 588 -19.64 -12.51 9.59
N ASP A 589 -20.63 -12.13 8.79
CA ASP A 589 -22.00 -11.93 9.29
C ASP A 589 -22.64 -13.29 9.60
N TYR A 590 -22.44 -14.27 8.71
CA TYR A 590 -22.99 -15.62 8.81
C TYR A 590 -21.91 -16.68 8.58
N GLY A 591 -21.95 -17.77 9.34
CA GLY A 591 -20.98 -18.85 9.25
C GLY A 591 -21.61 -20.24 9.27
N ILE A 592 -21.21 -21.11 8.35
CA ILE A 592 -21.51 -22.54 8.35
C ILE A 592 -20.26 -23.31 8.79
N VAL A 593 -20.40 -24.11 9.85
CA VAL A 593 -19.33 -25.02 10.30
C VAL A 593 -19.48 -26.35 9.59
N GLY A 594 -18.82 -26.50 8.44
CA GLY A 594 -18.92 -27.70 7.62
C GLY A 594 -17.90 -27.70 6.48
N ASP A 595 -17.71 -28.85 5.86
CA ASP A 595 -16.90 -28.98 4.65
C ASP A 595 -17.59 -28.31 3.45
N TRP A 596 -16.79 -27.66 2.61
CA TRP A 596 -17.32 -26.91 1.49
C TRP A 596 -17.98 -27.82 0.44
N GLU A 597 -17.53 -29.06 0.30
CA GLU A 597 -18.06 -30.00 -0.69
C GLU A 597 -19.53 -30.35 -0.46
N THR A 598 -19.91 -30.44 0.82
CA THR A 598 -21.26 -30.74 1.28
C THR A 598 -22.12 -29.47 1.35
N TYR A 599 -21.59 -28.37 1.89
CA TYR A 599 -22.40 -27.20 2.22
C TYR A 599 -22.41 -26.09 1.15
N LEU A 600 -21.36 -25.94 0.34
CA LEU A 600 -21.31 -24.88 -0.66
C LEU A 600 -22.32 -25.07 -1.81
N PRO A 601 -22.47 -26.26 -2.42
CA PRO A 601 -23.44 -26.44 -3.51
C PRO A 601 -24.89 -26.08 -3.14
N PRO A 602 -25.49 -26.59 -2.04
CA PRO A 602 -26.86 -26.23 -1.67
C PRO A 602 -26.97 -24.75 -1.27
N LEU A 603 -25.92 -24.17 -0.67
CA LEU A 603 -25.85 -22.74 -0.36
C LEU A 603 -25.93 -21.90 -1.64
N VAL A 604 -25.08 -22.18 -2.63
CA VAL A 604 -25.04 -21.45 -3.91
C VAL A 604 -26.40 -21.50 -4.61
N GLU A 605 -27.05 -22.67 -4.65
CA GLU A 605 -28.40 -22.80 -5.22
C GLU A 605 -29.45 -21.97 -4.47
N ALA A 606 -29.39 -21.91 -3.14
CA ALA A 606 -30.30 -21.09 -2.33
C ALA A 606 -30.07 -19.58 -2.50
N LEU A 607 -28.83 -19.16 -2.77
CA LEU A 607 -28.46 -17.75 -2.92
C LEU A 607 -28.72 -17.19 -4.32
N LYS A 608 -28.70 -18.05 -5.34
CA LYS A 608 -28.92 -17.69 -6.75
C LYS A 608 -30.07 -16.71 -7.02
N PRO A 609 -31.30 -16.91 -6.50
CA PRO A 609 -32.41 -15.96 -6.72
C PRO A 609 -32.23 -14.59 -6.05
N ILE A 610 -31.33 -14.47 -5.07
CA ILE A 610 -31.02 -13.21 -4.37
C ILE A 610 -29.93 -12.44 -5.11
N LEU A 611 -28.94 -13.18 -5.60
CA LEU A 611 -27.69 -12.62 -6.11
C LEU A 611 -27.77 -12.19 -7.57
N ASN A 612 -28.51 -12.90 -8.42
CA ASN A 612 -28.60 -12.62 -9.85
C ASN A 612 -29.62 -11.51 -10.22
N GLY A 613 -30.36 -10.97 -9.24
CA GLY A 613 -31.48 -10.06 -9.50
C GLY A 613 -32.73 -10.77 -10.04
N PRO A 614 -33.90 -10.12 -10.08
CA PRO A 614 -35.08 -10.67 -10.76
C PRO A 614 -34.82 -10.68 -12.28
N ASP A 615 -35.14 -11.80 -12.93
CA ASP A 615 -35.17 -11.93 -14.40
C ASP A 615 -36.13 -10.93 -15.06
#